data_AF-A0A3C0CVJ1-F1
#
_entry.id   AF-A0A3C0CVJ1-F1
#
_cell.length_a   1.000
_cell.length_b   1.000
_cell.length_c   1.000
_cell.angle_alpha   90.00
_cell.angle_beta   90.00
_cell.angle_gamma   90.00
#
_symmetry.space_group_name_H-M   'P 1'
#
loop_
_entity.id
_entity.type
_entity.pdbx_description
1 polymer ?
#
loop_
_entity_poly.entity_id
_entity_poly.type
_entity_poly.pdbx_seq_one_letter_code
_entity_poly.pdbx_strand_id
1 'polypeptide(L)'
;MSHKAIVNIINFVRGIEPRNTSIDLLLPVEKQIELADKYNLPGTWLLQYDALIDDRFIKLLQTLNPTHEVGIWFEMVQPLVEKAGIKWRGRYPWDWAANVCMSAGDTP
;
A
#
# COMPACT_ATOMS: atom_id res chain seq x y z
N MET A 1 7.96 1.66 -37.86
CA MET A 1 8.32 0.95 -36.62
C MET A 1 7.14 1.08 -35.65
N SER A 2 6.58 -0.03 -35.20
CA SER A 2 5.55 -0.02 -34.14
C SER A 2 6.23 0.34 -32.83
N HIS A 3 5.82 1.45 -32.19
CA HIS A 3 6.32 1.82 -30.88
C HIS A 3 5.59 0.97 -29.83
N LYS A 4 6.33 0.21 -29.05
CA LYS A 4 5.77 -0.58 -27.95
C LYS A 4 5.45 0.37 -26.80
N ALA A 5 4.16 0.60 -26.55
CA ALA A 5 3.69 1.29 -25.35
C ALA A 5 3.56 0.26 -24.22
N ILE A 6 4.06 0.59 -23.02
CA ILE A 6 3.96 -0.23 -21.82
C ILE A 6 3.16 0.57 -20.80
N VAL A 7 2.16 -0.07 -20.19
CA VAL A 7 1.34 0.50 -19.12
C VAL A 7 1.40 -0.45 -17.93
N ASN A 8 1.76 0.06 -16.77
CA ASN A 8 1.75 -0.67 -15.50
C ASN A 8 0.65 -0.09 -14.61
N ILE A 9 -0.19 -0.94 -14.05
CA ILE A 9 -1.23 -0.55 -13.10
C ILE A 9 -0.73 -0.89 -11.71
N ILE A 10 -0.44 0.14 -10.91
CA ILE A 10 0.11 -0.01 -9.57
C ILE A 10 -0.90 0.58 -8.58
N ASN A 11 -1.27 -0.22 -7.59
CA ASN A 11 -2.19 0.15 -6.53
C ASN A 11 -1.45 0.21 -5.20
N PHE A 12 -1.49 1.37 -4.54
CA PHE A 12 -0.95 1.55 -3.19
C PHE A 12 -2.03 1.24 -2.16
N VAL A 13 -1.76 0.28 -1.30
CA VAL A 13 -2.70 -0.20 -0.29
C VAL A 13 -2.23 0.28 1.09
N ARG A 14 -3.07 1.08 1.75
CA ARG A 14 -2.83 1.63 3.09
C ARG A 14 -3.88 1.09 4.06
N GLY A 15 -3.47 0.89 5.32
CA GLY A 15 -4.33 0.34 6.37
C GLY A 15 -4.96 1.40 7.28
N ILE A 16 -4.46 2.64 7.27
CA ILE A 16 -4.87 3.71 8.19
C ILE A 16 -5.22 5.00 7.44
N GLU A 17 -6.37 5.58 7.76
CA GLU A 17 -6.80 6.90 7.28
C GLU A 17 -7.16 7.83 8.45
N PRO A 18 -6.21 8.65 8.94
CA PRO A 18 -6.39 9.47 10.14
C PRO A 18 -7.36 10.64 9.93
N ARG A 19 -7.67 11.01 8.68
CA ARG A 19 -8.66 12.07 8.40
C ARG A 19 -10.09 11.59 8.61
N ASN A 20 -10.33 10.28 8.50
CA ASN A 20 -11.61 9.65 8.76
C ASN A 20 -11.41 8.19 9.19
N THR A 21 -11.42 7.94 10.49
CA THR A 21 -11.13 6.61 11.05
C THR A 21 -12.24 5.59 10.86
N SER A 22 -13.43 6.00 10.41
CA SER A 22 -14.55 5.09 10.12
C SER A 22 -14.62 4.67 8.65
N ILE A 23 -13.72 5.18 7.80
CA ILE A 23 -13.71 4.82 6.39
C ILE A 23 -13.25 3.37 6.19
N ASP A 24 -13.93 2.65 5.30
CA ASP A 24 -13.51 1.33 4.87
C ASP A 24 -12.44 1.45 3.78
N LEU A 25 -11.25 0.94 4.08
CA LEU A 25 -10.11 0.91 3.17
C LEU A 25 -9.96 -0.42 2.43
N LEU A 26 -10.68 -1.47 2.84
CA LEU A 26 -10.61 -2.80 2.22
C LEU A 26 -11.50 -2.87 0.98
N LEU A 27 -12.74 -2.39 1.08
CA LEU A 27 -13.72 -2.45 -0.02
C LEU A 27 -13.19 -1.83 -1.33
N PRO A 28 -12.51 -0.67 -1.34
CA PRO A 28 -11.92 -0.14 -2.57
C PRO A 28 -10.91 -1.08 -3.23
N VAL A 29 -10.08 -1.76 -2.44
CA VAL A 29 -9.08 -2.71 -2.95
C VAL A 29 -9.78 -3.91 -3.58
N GLU A 30 -10.77 -4.48 -2.89
CA GLU A 30 -11.59 -5.58 -3.42
C GLU A 30 -12.24 -5.20 -4.75
N LYS A 31 -12.86 -4.02 -4.83
CA LYS A 31 -13.52 -3.55 -6.07
C LYS A 31 -12.53 -3.23 -7.19
N GLN A 32 -11.32 -2.78 -6.87
CA GLN A 32 -10.26 -2.61 -7.87
C GLN A 32 -9.79 -3.96 -8.41
N ILE A 33 -9.66 -4.99 -7.56
CA ILE A 33 -9.32 -6.36 -7.99
C ILE A 33 -10.41 -6.91 -8.90
N GLU A 34 -11.69 -6.80 -8.50
CA GLU A 34 -12.84 -7.24 -9.31
C GLU A 34 -12.85 -6.59 -10.70
N LEU A 35 -12.56 -5.29 -10.77
CA LEU A 35 -12.48 -4.57 -12.05
C LEU A 35 -11.28 -5.02 -12.89
N ALA A 36 -10.11 -5.17 -12.28
CA ALA A 36 -8.92 -5.62 -12.96
C ALA A 36 -9.11 -7.02 -13.56
N ASP A 37 -9.71 -7.94 -12.80
CA ASP A 37 -10.05 -9.28 -13.23
C ASP A 37 -11.06 -9.28 -14.37
N LYS A 38 -12.14 -8.48 -14.24
CA LYS A 38 -13.18 -8.35 -15.27
C LYS A 38 -12.62 -7.92 -16.62
N TYR A 39 -11.60 -7.07 -16.63
CA TYR A 39 -10.99 -6.54 -17.85
C TYR A 39 -9.65 -7.18 -18.21
N ASN A 40 -9.24 -8.24 -17.50
CA ASN A 40 -7.97 -8.94 -17.69
C ASN A 40 -6.76 -7.97 -17.69
N LEU A 41 -6.76 -7.05 -16.73
CA LEU A 41 -5.73 -6.04 -16.53
C LEU A 41 -4.77 -6.52 -15.43
N PRO A 42 -3.48 -6.78 -15.73
CA PRO A 42 -2.52 -7.16 -14.70
C PRO A 42 -2.29 -5.97 -13.76
N GLY A 43 -2.27 -6.25 -12.44
CA GLY A 43 -2.13 -5.25 -11.40
C GLY A 43 -1.03 -5.60 -10.40
N THR A 44 -0.32 -4.56 -9.93
CA THR A 44 0.62 -4.68 -8.82
C THR A 44 0.02 -4.04 -7.57
N TRP A 45 0.01 -4.75 -6.45
CA TRP A 45 -0.60 -4.36 -5.19
C TRP A 45 0.49 -4.17 -4.14
N LEU A 46 0.79 -2.92 -3.81
CA LEU A 46 1.89 -2.56 -2.91
C LEU A 46 1.34 -2.23 -1.52
N LEU A 47 1.59 -3.14 -0.57
CA LEU A 47 1.18 -3.01 0.82
C LEU A 47 2.10 -2.05 1.58
N GLN A 48 1.54 -1.00 2.16
CA GLN A 48 2.19 -0.28 3.24
C GLN A 48 2.18 -1.12 4.53
N TYR A 49 3.11 -0.88 5.45
CA TYR A 49 3.28 -1.71 6.64
C TYR A 49 2.01 -1.81 7.52
N ASP A 50 1.24 -0.74 7.61
CA ASP A 50 -0.03 -0.72 8.34
C ASP A 50 -1.10 -1.64 7.72
N ALA A 51 -1.15 -1.75 6.39
CA ALA A 51 -1.98 -2.73 5.69
C ALA A 51 -1.41 -4.15 5.78
N LEU A 52 -0.08 -4.28 5.76
CA LEU A 52 0.62 -5.58 5.83
C LEU A 52 0.35 -6.33 7.14
N ILE A 53 0.18 -5.60 8.25
CA ILE A 53 -0.11 -6.20 9.56
C ILE A 53 -1.61 -6.42 9.83
N ASP A 54 -2.48 -6.12 8.87
CA ASP A 54 -3.92 -6.33 8.98
C ASP A 54 -4.34 -7.57 8.16
N ASP A 55 -4.77 -8.60 8.88
CA ASP A 55 -5.19 -9.89 8.32
C ASP A 55 -6.25 -9.78 7.22
N ARG A 56 -7.07 -8.73 7.21
CA ARG A 56 -8.11 -8.54 6.19
C ARG A 56 -7.50 -8.34 4.81
N PHE A 57 -6.46 -7.51 4.71
CA PHE A 57 -5.75 -7.28 3.45
C PHE A 57 -4.95 -8.52 3.03
N ILE A 58 -4.31 -9.21 3.98
CA ILE A 58 -3.57 -10.43 3.70
C ILE A 58 -4.48 -11.51 3.12
N LYS A 59 -5.63 -11.75 3.76
CA LYS A 59 -6.62 -12.72 3.28
C LYS A 59 -7.14 -12.37 1.89
N LEU A 60 -7.42 -11.08 1.63
CA LEU A 60 -7.85 -10.62 0.31
C LEU A 60 -6.77 -10.84 -0.76
N LEU A 61 -5.52 -10.44 -0.51
CA LEU A 61 -4.46 -10.53 -1.52
C LEU A 61 -3.99 -11.97 -1.78
N GLN A 62 -4.23 -12.89 -0.84
CA GLN A 62 -3.99 -14.32 -1.06
C GLN A 62 -4.97 -14.97 -2.05
N THR A 63 -6.08 -14.32 -2.40
CA THR A 63 -7.04 -14.84 -3.40
C THR A 63 -6.75 -14.39 -4.82
N LEU A 64 -5.73 -13.54 -5.02
CA LEU A 64 -5.36 -13.01 -6.33
C LEU A 64 -4.99 -14.12 -7.30
N ASN A 65 -5.44 -13.96 -8.55
CA ASN A 65 -5.00 -14.83 -9.64
C ASN A 65 -3.56 -14.48 -10.09
N PRO A 66 -2.89 -15.34 -10.89
CA PRO A 66 -1.48 -15.17 -11.25
C PRO A 66 -1.13 -13.96 -12.14
N THR A 67 -2.13 -13.21 -12.66
CA THR A 67 -1.87 -11.99 -13.43
C THR A 67 -1.54 -10.79 -12.55
N HIS A 68 -1.70 -10.93 -11.23
CA HIS A 68 -1.40 -9.92 -10.24
C HIS A 68 -0.08 -10.18 -9.53
N GLU A 69 0.53 -9.11 -9.07
CA GLU A 69 1.75 -9.12 -8.26
C GLU A 69 1.47 -8.45 -6.91
N VAL A 70 1.99 -9.04 -5.82
CA VAL A 70 1.97 -8.42 -4.49
C VAL A 70 3.37 -7.96 -4.14
N GLY A 71 3.49 -6.72 -3.69
CA GLY A 71 4.75 -6.13 -3.24
C GLY A 71 4.57 -5.25 -2.02
N ILE A 72 5.65 -4.57 -1.63
CA ILE A 72 5.68 -3.69 -0.46
C ILE A 72 5.84 -2.24 -0.93
N TRP A 73 4.97 -1.37 -0.41
CA TRP A 73 5.17 0.08 -0.46
C TRP A 73 5.97 0.49 0.77
N PHE A 74 7.29 0.58 0.61
CA PHE A 74 8.22 0.87 1.70
C PHE A 74 8.26 2.37 2.05
N GLU A 75 7.16 2.84 2.61
CA GLU A 75 7.02 4.18 3.19
C GLU A 75 6.99 4.08 4.72
N MET A 76 7.70 4.99 5.38
CA MET A 76 7.84 5.03 6.83
C MET A 76 6.54 5.56 7.43
N VAL A 77 5.86 4.68 8.15
CA VAL A 77 4.64 4.98 8.90
C VAL A 77 4.86 4.72 10.37
N GLN A 78 4.10 5.40 11.23
CA GLN A 78 4.17 5.25 12.68
C GLN A 78 4.26 3.79 13.15
N PRO A 79 3.37 2.86 12.73
CA PRO A 79 3.46 1.48 13.18
C PRO A 79 4.75 0.76 12.74
N LEU A 80 5.36 1.12 11.60
CA LEU A 80 6.63 0.55 11.16
C LEU A 80 7.79 1.11 11.99
N VAL A 81 7.85 2.44 12.10
CA VAL A 81 8.92 3.18 12.79
C VAL A 81 8.96 2.81 14.27
N GLU A 82 7.81 2.76 14.93
CA GLU A 82 7.73 2.38 16.34
C GLU A 82 8.04 0.90 16.55
N LYS A 83 7.65 0.01 15.62
CA LYS A 83 8.04 -1.41 15.67
C LYS A 83 9.55 -1.60 15.56
N ALA A 84 10.23 -0.73 14.80
CA ALA A 84 11.68 -0.69 14.68
C ALA A 84 12.38 -0.04 15.90
N GLY A 85 11.62 0.45 16.90
CA GLY A 85 12.17 1.10 18.08
C GLY A 85 12.57 2.57 17.88
N ILE A 86 12.16 3.18 16.76
CA ILE A 86 12.42 4.58 16.44
C ILE A 86 11.22 5.43 16.87
N LYS A 87 11.47 6.66 17.31
CA LYS A 87 10.40 7.60 17.67
C LYS A 87 9.76 8.17 16.41
N TRP A 88 8.43 8.03 16.27
CA TRP A 88 7.68 8.65 15.19
C TRP A 88 7.72 10.20 15.26
N ARG A 89 7.90 10.84 14.10
CA ARG A 89 8.08 12.30 13.94
C ARG A 89 6.98 12.96 13.11
N GLY A 90 6.05 12.17 12.57
CA GLY A 90 4.98 12.68 11.70
C GLY A 90 3.81 13.26 12.47
N ARG A 91 2.99 14.03 11.74
CA ARG A 91 1.77 14.66 12.28
C ARG A 91 0.62 13.68 12.44
N TYR A 92 0.59 12.63 11.62
CA TYR A 92 -0.39 11.56 11.68
C TYR A 92 0.32 10.19 11.61
N PRO A 93 -0.39 9.05 11.77
CA PRO A 93 0.21 7.72 11.66
C PRO A 93 0.92 7.43 10.32
N TRP A 94 0.64 8.23 9.28
CA TRP A 94 1.47 8.42 8.11
C TRP A 94 1.67 9.93 7.89
N ASP A 95 2.77 10.33 7.25
CA ASP A 95 2.99 11.72 6.88
C ASP A 95 3.41 11.77 5.40
N TRP A 96 3.20 12.90 4.73
CA TRP A 96 3.61 13.09 3.33
C TRP A 96 4.93 13.86 3.22
N ALA A 97 5.44 14.39 4.35
CA ALA A 97 6.72 15.06 4.39
C ALA A 97 7.85 14.03 4.16
N ALA A 98 8.63 14.21 3.08
CA ALA A 98 9.64 13.25 2.67
C ALA A 98 10.69 12.95 3.75
N ASN A 99 11.04 13.93 4.58
CA ASN A 99 11.97 13.75 5.72
C ASN A 99 11.38 12.93 6.88
N VAL A 100 10.11 12.54 6.80
CA VAL A 100 9.40 11.69 7.76
C VAL A 100 9.01 10.36 7.14
N CYS A 101 8.45 10.38 5.93
CA CYS A 101 7.90 9.17 5.31
C CYS A 101 8.89 8.39 4.45
N MET A 102 10.08 8.93 4.17
CA MET A 102 11.13 8.22 3.47
C MET A 102 12.20 7.76 4.46
N SER A 103 12.71 6.54 4.25
CA SER A 103 13.77 5.97 5.09
C SER A 103 15.03 6.84 5.16
N ALA A 104 15.31 7.65 4.13
CA ALA A 104 16.41 8.62 4.14
C ALA A 104 16.28 9.69 5.24
N GLY A 105 15.07 9.91 5.77
CA GLY A 105 14.82 10.81 6.89
C GLY A 105 15.06 10.18 8.27
N ASP A 106 15.20 8.85 8.35
CA ASP A 106 15.54 8.13 9.57
C ASP A 106 17.05 7.85 9.59
N THR A 107 17.81 8.65 10.34
CA THR A 107 19.23 8.37 10.61
C THR A 107 19.36 7.29 11.69
N PRO A 108 20.24 6.27 11.53
CA PRO A 108 20.56 5.28 12.55
C PRO A 108 21.07 5.89 13.87
#